data_AF-A0A355DB65-F1
#
_entry.id   AF-A0A355DB65-F1
#
_cell.length_a   1.000
_cell.length_b   1.000
_cell.length_c   1.000
_cell.angle_alpha   90.00
_cell.angle_beta   90.00
_cell.angle_gamma   90.00
#
_symmetry.space_group_name_H-M   'P 1'
#
loop_
_entity.id
_entity.type
_entity.pdbx_description
1 polymer ?
#
loop_
_entity_poly.entity_id
_entity_poly.type
_entity_poly.pdbx_seq_one_letter_code
_entity_poly.pdbx_strand_id
1 'polypeptide(L)'
;RAPGAEVVFVSDPSELVGAEADLVVLDLSRPGVVEALPGITALTVGFSSHVDEATIRAAADAGCGEVCTRSVFFRRFPELVGSDGRAGG
;
A
#
# COMPACT_ATOMS: atom_id res chain seq x y z
N ARG A 1 -2.21 -8.63 13.39
CA ARG A 1 -3.30 -7.74 13.85
C ARG A 1 -2.63 -6.49 14.40
N ALA A 2 -2.96 -5.32 13.86
CA ALA A 2 -2.55 -4.04 14.42
C ALA A 2 -3.66 -3.60 15.39
N PRO A 3 -3.40 -3.42 16.69
CA PRO A 3 -4.41 -2.90 17.60
C PRO A 3 -4.73 -1.45 17.23
N GLY A 4 -6.02 -1.12 17.04
CA GLY A 4 -6.48 0.24 16.71
C GLY A 4 -6.73 0.51 15.22
N ALA A 5 -6.23 -0.33 14.32
CA ALA A 5 -6.46 -0.17 12.88
C ALA A 5 -7.55 -1.15 12.39
N GLU A 6 -8.56 -0.62 11.70
CA GLU A 6 -9.47 -1.42 10.89
C GLU A 6 -8.73 -1.89 9.64
N VAL A 7 -8.70 -3.20 9.40
CA VAL A 7 -8.01 -3.78 8.25
C VAL A 7 -9.01 -4.52 7.40
N VAL A 8 -9.21 -4.04 6.19
CA VAL A 8 -10.06 -4.68 5.17
C VAL A 8 -9.16 -5.33 4.12
N PHE A 9 -9.41 -6.60 3.84
CA PHE A 9 -8.74 -7.32 2.77
C PHE A 9 -9.67 -7.37 1.56
N VAL A 10 -9.26 -6.74 0.47
CA VAL A 10 -9.93 -6.88 -0.83
C VAL A 10 -9.15 -7.86 -1.70
N SER A 11 -9.88 -8.57 -2.56
CA SER A 11 -9.28 -9.55 -3.47
C SER A 11 -9.19 -9.03 -4.90
N ASP A 12 -10.07 -8.09 -5.26
CA ASP A 12 -10.08 -7.45 -6.57
C ASP A 12 -9.50 -6.01 -6.48
N PRO A 13 -8.48 -5.66 -7.29
CA PRO A 13 -7.90 -4.32 -7.30
C PRO A 13 -8.90 -3.21 -7.63
N SER A 14 -9.98 -3.50 -8.35
CA SER A 14 -11.01 -2.50 -8.69
C SER A 14 -11.80 -2.03 -7.46
N GLU A 15 -11.87 -2.84 -6.40
CA GLU A 15 -12.51 -2.47 -5.13
C GLU A 15 -11.71 -1.37 -4.38
N LEU A 16 -10.46 -1.12 -4.77
CA LEU A 16 -9.63 -0.07 -4.16
C LEU A 16 -9.92 1.31 -4.72
N VAL A 17 -10.54 1.37 -5.91
CA VAL A 17 -10.83 2.64 -6.58
C VAL A 17 -11.91 3.37 -5.79
N GLY A 18 -11.56 4.56 -5.29
CA GLY A 18 -12.45 5.35 -4.43
C GLY A 18 -12.67 4.78 -3.03
N ALA A 19 -11.86 3.81 -2.58
CA ALA A 19 -11.92 3.32 -1.21
C ALA A 19 -11.55 4.43 -0.21
N GLU A 20 -12.40 4.64 0.79
CA GLU A 20 -12.13 5.57 1.89
C GLU A 20 -11.20 4.89 2.91
N ALA A 21 -9.90 5.02 2.69
CA ALA A 21 -8.86 4.52 3.59
C ALA A 21 -7.73 5.54 3.73
N ASP A 22 -7.08 5.58 4.89
CA ASP A 22 -5.89 6.43 5.09
C ASP A 22 -4.65 5.84 4.38
N LEU A 23 -4.59 4.51 4.28
CA LEU A 23 -3.48 3.75 3.71
C LEU A 23 -3.98 2.53 2.95
N VAL A 24 -3.55 2.41 1.69
CA VAL A 24 -3.77 1.23 0.85
C VAL A 24 -2.45 0.53 0.60
N VAL A 25 -2.41 -0.75 0.94
CA VAL A 25 -1.24 -1.62 0.75
C VAL A 25 -1.50 -2.54 -0.44
N LEU A 26 -0.58 -2.53 -1.40
CA LEU A 26 -0.75 -3.18 -2.69
C LEU A 26 0.31 -4.27 -2.89
N ASP A 27 -0.11 -5.48 -3.24
CA ASP A 27 0.82 -6.53 -3.69
C ASP A 27 1.09 -6.36 -5.19
N LEU A 28 2.23 -5.75 -5.53
CA LEU A 28 2.64 -5.48 -6.91
C LEU A 28 2.95 -6.75 -7.72
N SER A 29 2.99 -7.93 -7.08
CA SER A 29 3.11 -9.20 -7.80
C SER A 29 1.79 -9.66 -8.42
N ARG A 30 0.66 -9.01 -8.07
CA ARG A 30 -0.66 -9.35 -8.61
C ARG A 30 -0.97 -8.54 -9.86
N PRO A 31 -1.52 -9.19 -10.91
CA PRO A 31 -1.96 -8.49 -12.11
C PRO A 31 -3.14 -7.54 -11.80
N GLY A 32 -3.21 -6.41 -12.50
CA GLY A 32 -4.30 -5.44 -12.36
C GLY A 32 -4.11 -4.39 -11.25
N VAL A 33 -3.11 -4.58 -10.38
CA VAL A 33 -2.85 -3.67 -9.26
C VAL A 33 -2.26 -2.33 -9.72
N VAL A 34 -1.34 -2.36 -10.68
CA VAL A 34 -0.69 -1.15 -11.19
C VAL A 34 -1.70 -0.31 -11.97
N GLU A 35 -2.63 -0.97 -12.66
CA GLU A 35 -3.70 -0.35 -13.42
C GLU A 35 -4.76 0.31 -12.53
N ALA A 36 -4.93 -0.18 -11.30
CA ALA A 36 -5.86 0.39 -10.32
C ALA A 36 -5.30 1.63 -9.59
N LEU A 37 -3.96 1.75 -9.50
CA LEU A 37 -3.28 2.85 -8.77
C LEU A 37 -3.81 4.26 -9.09
N PRO A 38 -4.07 4.64 -10.36
CA PRO A 38 -4.54 5.98 -10.68
C PRO A 38 -5.93 6.32 -10.09
N GLY A 39 -6.72 5.30 -9.74
CA GLY A 39 -8.04 5.47 -9.13
C GLY A 39 -8.03 5.51 -7.60
N ILE A 40 -6.86 5.36 -6.97
CA ILE A 40 -6.71 5.33 -5.51
C ILE A 40 -6.29 6.72 -5.03
N THR A 41 -7.10 7.31 -4.16
CA THR A 41 -6.85 8.65 -3.59
C THR A 41 -6.12 8.61 -2.25
N ALA A 42 -6.09 7.43 -1.61
CA ALA A 42 -5.38 7.18 -0.37
C ALA A 42 -3.86 7.15 -0.56
N LEU A 43 -3.10 7.17 0.55
CA LEU A 43 -1.67 6.87 0.50
C LEU A 43 -1.46 5.42 0.04
N THR A 44 -0.59 5.21 -0.93
CA THR A 44 -0.34 3.88 -1.52
C THR A 44 1.05 3.39 -1.17
N VAL A 45 1.12 2.16 -0.67
CA VAL A 45 2.38 1.44 -0.43
C VAL A 45 2.35 0.11 -1.18
N GLY A 46 3.11 0.02 -2.25
CA GLY A 46 3.31 -1.20 -3.01
C GLY A 46 4.41 -2.08 -2.41
N PHE A 47 4.18 -3.39 -2.34
CA PHE A 47 5.21 -4.35 -2.00
C PHE A 47 5.26 -5.51 -3.00
N SER A 48 6.45 -6.09 -3.18
CA SER A 48 6.66 -7.34 -3.92
C SER A 48 7.72 -8.21 -3.24
N SER A 49 7.71 -9.51 -3.54
CA SER A 49 8.72 -10.44 -3.04
C SER A 49 10.13 -10.07 -3.54
N HIS A 50 10.22 -9.63 -4.79
CA HIS A 50 11.41 -9.02 -5.37
C HIS A 50 10.98 -7.69 -5.97
N VAL A 51 11.68 -6.62 -5.58
CA VAL A 51 11.47 -5.31 -6.16
C VAL A 51 12.63 -5.10 -7.13
N ASP A 52 12.32 -5.17 -8.41
CA ASP A 52 13.23 -4.76 -9.47
C ASP A 52 12.93 -3.31 -9.92
N GLU A 53 13.85 -2.75 -10.69
CA GLU A 53 13.73 -1.37 -11.18
C GLU A 53 12.50 -1.18 -12.08
N ALA A 54 12.12 -2.22 -12.84
CA ALA A 54 10.94 -2.18 -13.70
C ALA A 54 9.65 -2.06 -12.88
N THR A 55 9.54 -2.78 -11.77
CA THR A 55 8.41 -2.75 -10.84
C THR A 55 8.32 -1.41 -10.14
N ILE A 56 9.46 -0.87 -9.66
CA ILE A 56 9.51 0.47 -9.05
C ILE A 56 9.03 1.51 -10.05
N ARG A 57 9.55 1.45 -11.28
CA ARG A 57 9.21 2.41 -12.32
C ARG A 57 7.75 2.32 -12.73
N ALA A 58 7.22 1.13 -12.96
CA ALA A 58 5.83 0.93 -13.33
C ALA A 58 4.87 1.42 -12.23
N ALA A 59 5.17 1.13 -10.96
CA ALA A 59 4.38 1.61 -9.85
C ALA A 59 4.47 3.13 -9.68
N ALA A 60 5.67 3.72 -9.83
CA ALA A 60 5.86 5.17 -9.75
C ALA A 60 5.15 5.91 -10.91
N ASP A 61 5.27 5.40 -12.14
CA ASP A 61 4.61 5.96 -13.33
C ASP A 61 3.07 5.88 -13.19
N ALA A 62 2.56 4.89 -12.46
CA ALA A 62 1.14 4.74 -12.15
C ALA A 62 0.66 5.55 -10.92
N GLY A 63 1.56 6.25 -10.22
CA GLY A 63 1.22 7.13 -9.09
C GLY A 63 1.34 6.49 -7.71
N CYS A 64 2.05 5.36 -7.57
CA CYS A 64 2.32 4.75 -6.26
C CYS A 64 3.21 5.65 -5.40
N GLY A 65 2.81 5.88 -4.14
CA GLY A 65 3.52 6.74 -3.20
C GLY A 65 4.84 6.15 -2.72
N GLU A 66 4.86 4.85 -2.39
CA GLU A 66 6.06 4.14 -1.95
C GLU A 66 6.09 2.71 -2.47
N VAL A 67 7.27 2.21 -2.83
CA VAL A 67 7.49 0.81 -3.21
C VAL A 67 8.59 0.20 -2.34
N CYS A 68 8.31 -0.96 -1.74
CA CYS A 68 9.28 -1.64 -0.88
C CYS A 68 9.23 -3.16 -1.04
N THR A 69 10.27 -3.87 -0.60
CA THR A 69 10.24 -5.34 -0.60
C THR A 69 9.31 -5.84 0.50
N ARG A 70 8.74 -7.04 0.30
CA ARG A 70 7.85 -7.68 1.28
C ARG A 70 8.46 -7.71 2.69
N SER A 71 9.76 -8.01 2.81
CA SER A 71 10.46 -8.05 4.10
C SER A 71 10.57 -6.66 4.76
N VAL A 72 10.81 -5.60 3.98
CA VAL A 72 10.83 -4.21 4.46
C VAL A 72 9.44 -3.78 4.91
N PHE A 73 8.41 -4.09 4.12
CA PHE A 73 7.02 -3.80 4.46
C PHE A 73 6.64 -4.37 5.84
N PHE A 74 6.85 -5.68 6.07
CA PHE A 74 6.49 -6.30 7.35
C PHE A 74 7.22 -5.69 8.54
N ARG A 75 8.44 -5.17 8.33
CA ARG A 75 9.22 -4.49 9.36
C ARG A 75 8.70 -3.07 9.64
N ARG A 76 8.28 -2.34 8.61
CA ARG A 76 7.74 -0.97 8.71
C ARG A 76 6.25 -0.93 9.06
N PHE A 77 5.52 -2.02 8.85
CA PHE A 77 4.09 -2.09 9.07
C PHE A 77 3.68 -1.54 10.45
N PRO A 78 4.32 -1.92 11.58
CA PRO A 78 3.98 -1.37 12.89
C PRO A 78 4.12 0.16 13.00
N GLU A 79 5.04 0.77 12.26
CA GLU A 79 5.23 2.23 12.23
C GLU A 79 4.13 2.91 11.39
N LEU A 80 3.74 2.27 10.29
CA LEU A 80 2.70 2.74 9.37
C LEU A 80 1.30 2.71 10.02
N VAL A 81 0.96 1.63 10.71
CA VAL A 81 -0.33 1.48 11.41
C VAL A 81 -0.32 1.99 12.85
N GLY A 82 0.85 2.22 13.44
CA GLY A 82 1.01 2.69 14.82
C GLY A 82 0.98 4.22 14.98
N SER A 83 0.86 4.97 13.89
CA SER A 83 0.83 6.44 13.92
C SER A 83 -0.52 7.02 14.36
N ASP A 84 -1.48 6.20 14.80
CA ASP A 84 -2.71 6.66 15.46
C ASP A 84 -2.53 7.00 16.96
N GLY A 85 -1.28 7.27 17.36
CA GLY A 85 -1.00 8.02 18.57
C GLY A 85 -0.76 9.47 18.21
N ARG A 86 -1.77 10.34 18.39
CA ARG A 86 -1.51 11.74 18.68
C ARG A 86 -0.40 11.80 19.74
N ALA A 87 0.81 12.16 19.34
CA ALA A 87 1.71 12.89 20.24
C ALA A 87 1.11 14.30 20.38
N GLY A 88 0.02 14.39 21.14
CA GLY A 88 -0.42 15.65 21.72
C GLY A 88 0.63 16.06 22.74
N GLY A 89 1.41 17.08 22.39
CA GLY A 89 2.08 17.93 23.38
C GLY A 89 1.09 18.85 24.08
#